data_AF-A0A105YR91-F1
#
_entry.id   AF-A0A105YR91-F1
#
_cell.length_a   1.000
_cell.length_b   1.000
_cell.length_c   1.000
_cell.angle_alpha   90.00
_cell.angle_beta   90.00
_cell.angle_gamma   90.00
#
_symmetry.space_group_name_H-M   'P 1'
#
loop_
_entity.id
_entity.type
_entity.pdbx_description
1 polymer ?
#
loop_
_entity_poly.entity_id
_entity_poly.type
_entity_poly.pdbx_seq_one_letter_code
_entity_poly.pdbx_strand_id
1 'polypeptide(L)'
;MIYCHGDDLFFKVLDIASRFRVVERIEFHPDNFYEVICRDEFGEVLESRGGIRHLIIRSSSRRQYCIITPGFKEGILEFHKPGIRLIREIAFRAYQSVRYFPLHASVAGTGSRGFLFVGDSGAGKTTLAAVVSAMANEGVFVSSDIALIRHDGKGVDAIGWPGGGISVGTGTLDCLRATVSVPQPEKVFLHEEGYVKKGKRLVTPTEFSEMLGVRVGVRQSVDAIVFPKITPEEESFQIERLSSERAFELASSQLRDSISDTYRYGLVDFIEEDMEIVNTLALADLAAATSAVPAYAVQGHPVAIARHLVGERAR
;
A
#
# COMPACT_ATOMS: atom_id res chain seq x y z
N MET A 1 -7.48 -15.37 11.31
CA MET A 1 -6.59 -16.00 10.32
C MET A 1 -5.53 -16.79 11.06
N ILE A 2 -5.24 -18.00 10.63
CA ILE A 2 -4.16 -18.84 11.17
C ILE A 2 -3.08 -18.95 10.10
N TYR A 3 -1.81 -18.80 10.48
CA TYR A 3 -0.67 -18.91 9.58
C TYR A 3 0.23 -20.04 10.06
N CYS A 4 0.46 -21.05 9.21
CA CYS A 4 1.20 -22.25 9.55
C CYS A 4 2.36 -22.47 8.56
N HIS A 5 3.48 -22.91 9.11
CA HIS A 5 4.67 -23.30 8.36
C HIS A 5 4.98 -24.76 8.63
N GLY A 6 5.12 -25.58 7.60
CA GLY A 6 5.50 -26.98 7.76
C GLY A 6 5.19 -27.85 6.55
N ASP A 7 6.20 -28.58 6.09
CA ASP A 7 6.08 -29.50 4.95
C ASP A 7 5.13 -30.65 5.27
N ASP A 8 5.28 -31.29 6.43
CA ASP A 8 4.43 -32.43 6.83
C ASP A 8 2.94 -32.06 6.83
N LEU A 9 2.61 -30.92 7.42
CA LEU A 9 1.23 -30.43 7.46
C LEU A 9 0.73 -30.11 6.05
N PHE A 10 1.54 -29.42 5.24
CA PHE A 10 1.20 -29.06 3.86
C PHE A 10 0.88 -30.30 3.02
N PHE A 11 1.80 -31.27 2.97
CA PHE A 11 1.64 -32.46 2.14
C PHE A 11 0.54 -33.38 2.67
N LYS A 12 0.33 -33.46 3.99
CA LYS A 12 -0.78 -34.22 4.58
C LYS A 12 -2.14 -33.63 4.21
N VAL A 13 -2.31 -32.31 4.30
CA VAL A 13 -3.56 -31.64 3.89
C VAL A 13 -3.78 -31.82 2.39
N LEU A 14 -2.73 -31.67 1.59
CA LEU A 14 -2.81 -31.85 0.13
C LEU A 14 -3.23 -33.27 -0.24
N ASP A 15 -2.63 -34.31 0.36
CA ASP A 15 -2.99 -35.71 0.13
C ASP A 15 -4.47 -35.96 0.43
N ILE A 16 -4.94 -35.50 1.60
CA ILE A 16 -6.35 -35.65 2.00
C ILE A 16 -7.27 -34.92 1.02
N ALA A 17 -6.99 -33.65 0.72
CA ALA A 17 -7.84 -32.83 -0.16
C ALA A 17 -7.88 -33.37 -1.60
N SER A 18 -6.76 -33.89 -2.12
CA SER A 18 -6.66 -34.39 -3.49
C SER A 18 -7.61 -35.56 -3.79
N ARG A 19 -8.07 -36.27 -2.77
CA ARG A 19 -9.06 -37.36 -2.89
C ARG A 19 -10.46 -36.87 -3.22
N PHE A 20 -10.72 -35.57 -3.04
CA PHE A 20 -12.01 -34.92 -3.25
C PHE A 20 -11.93 -33.87 -4.38
N ARG A 21 -11.03 -34.09 -5.35
CA ARG A 21 -10.62 -33.07 -6.31
C ARG A 21 -11.79 -32.46 -7.08
N VAL A 22 -12.04 -31.18 -6.85
CA VAL A 22 -12.83 -30.32 -7.75
C VAL A 22 -11.87 -29.73 -8.79
N VAL A 23 -12.31 -29.58 -10.04
CA VAL A 23 -11.53 -28.87 -11.07
C VAL A 23 -12.18 -27.50 -11.28
N GLU A 24 -11.92 -26.60 -10.34
CA GLU A 24 -12.29 -25.18 -10.45
C GLU A 24 -11.02 -24.34 -10.29
N ARG A 25 -10.93 -23.27 -11.09
CA ARG A 25 -9.81 -22.34 -11.07
C ARG A 25 -10.30 -20.95 -10.67
N ILE A 26 -9.55 -20.33 -9.77
CA ILE A 26 -9.69 -18.92 -9.41
C ILE A 26 -8.47 -18.20 -9.95
N GLU A 27 -8.65 -17.53 -11.10
CA GLU A 27 -7.61 -16.70 -11.71
C GLU A 27 -7.61 -15.32 -11.04
N PHE A 28 -6.41 -14.85 -10.67
CA PHE A 28 -6.25 -13.54 -10.03
C PHE A 28 -5.05 -12.75 -10.55
N HIS A 29 -4.14 -13.40 -11.29
CA HIS A 29 -3.08 -12.79 -12.07
C HIS A 29 -2.81 -13.69 -13.30
N PRO A 30 -2.42 -13.14 -14.47
CA PRO A 30 -2.14 -13.97 -15.66
C PRO A 30 -1.18 -15.14 -15.40
N ASP A 31 -0.19 -14.92 -14.55
CA ASP A 31 0.82 -15.91 -14.18
C ASP A 31 0.56 -16.66 -12.85
N ASN A 32 -0.49 -16.33 -12.11
CA ASN A 32 -0.78 -16.98 -10.82
C ASN A 32 -2.29 -17.22 -10.62
N PHE A 33 -2.64 -18.46 -10.28
CA PHE A 33 -4.03 -18.86 -10.03
C PHE A 33 -4.13 -19.84 -8.85
N TYR A 34 -5.34 -20.01 -8.33
CA TYR A 34 -5.63 -21.07 -7.36
C TYR A 34 -6.40 -22.20 -8.04
N GLU A 35 -6.00 -23.44 -7.77
CA GLU A 35 -6.85 -24.60 -8.00
C GLU A 35 -7.63 -24.89 -6.72
N VAL A 36 -8.96 -24.93 -6.82
CA VAL A 36 -9.82 -25.37 -5.73
C VAL A 36 -9.73 -26.90 -5.70
N ILE A 37 -9.02 -27.44 -4.73
CA ILE A 37 -8.81 -28.87 -4.61
C ILE A 37 -10.03 -29.52 -3.99
N CYS A 38 -10.62 -28.95 -2.96
CA CYS A 38 -11.79 -29.53 -2.30
C CYS A 38 -12.80 -28.41 -1.99
N ARG A 39 -14.09 -28.75 -2.09
CA ARG A 39 -15.21 -27.94 -1.61
C ARG A 39 -16.26 -28.86 -0.99
N ASP A 40 -16.61 -28.62 0.26
CA ASP A 40 -17.65 -29.33 0.99
C ASP A 40 -18.46 -28.38 1.89
N GLU A 41 -19.30 -28.93 2.77
CA GLU A 41 -20.11 -28.16 3.72
C GLU A 41 -19.30 -27.40 4.78
N PHE A 42 -18.05 -27.79 5.01
CA PHE A 42 -17.15 -27.18 5.99
C PHE A 42 -16.25 -26.12 5.38
N GLY A 43 -16.05 -26.14 4.06
CA GLY A 43 -15.37 -25.07 3.34
C GLY A 43 -14.62 -25.55 2.11
N GLU A 44 -13.47 -24.92 1.86
CA GLU A 44 -12.69 -25.14 0.65
C GLU A 44 -11.19 -25.20 0.95
N VAL A 45 -10.48 -26.01 0.16
CA VAL A 45 -9.02 -26.08 0.15
C VAL A 45 -8.53 -25.65 -1.22
N LEU A 46 -7.68 -24.64 -1.26
CA LEU A 46 -7.12 -24.06 -2.48
C LEU A 46 -5.60 -24.22 -2.48
N GLU A 47 -5.03 -24.58 -3.64
CA GLU A 47 -3.59 -24.63 -3.86
C GLU A 47 -3.17 -23.58 -4.89
N SER A 48 -2.13 -22.81 -4.56
CA SER A 48 -1.54 -21.87 -5.51
C SER A 48 -0.81 -22.59 -6.64
N ARG A 49 -1.02 -22.13 -7.86
CA ARG A 49 -0.24 -22.45 -9.06
C ARG A 49 0.45 -21.17 -9.53
N GLY A 50 1.78 -21.17 -9.51
CA GLY A 50 2.61 -19.98 -9.72
C GLY A 50 3.13 -19.37 -8.41
N GLY A 51 4.32 -18.76 -8.46
CA GLY A 51 4.98 -18.17 -7.29
C GLY A 51 5.33 -19.19 -6.18
N ILE A 52 5.35 -18.73 -4.93
CA ILE A 52 5.52 -19.63 -3.78
C ILE A 52 4.28 -20.50 -3.62
N ARG A 53 4.51 -21.81 -3.62
CA ARG A 53 3.48 -22.79 -3.35
C ARG A 53 2.92 -22.63 -1.94
N HIS A 54 1.60 -22.60 -1.79
CA HIS A 54 0.91 -22.55 -0.51
C HIS A 54 -0.51 -23.10 -0.63
N LEU A 55 -1.10 -23.48 0.50
CA LEU A 55 -2.51 -23.81 0.64
C LEU A 55 -3.25 -22.69 1.35
N ILE A 56 -4.49 -22.47 0.93
CA ILE A 56 -5.47 -21.66 1.65
C ILE A 56 -6.65 -22.56 1.98
N ILE A 57 -6.95 -22.70 3.27
CA ILE A 57 -8.16 -23.35 3.76
C ILE A 57 -9.12 -22.24 4.16
N ARG A 58 -10.28 -22.21 3.51
CA ARG A 58 -11.32 -21.21 3.74
C ARG A 58 -12.54 -21.91 4.33
N SER A 59 -13.01 -21.47 5.50
CA SER A 59 -14.24 -22.01 6.10
C SER A 59 -15.45 -21.79 5.19
N SER A 60 -16.49 -22.61 5.31
CA SER A 60 -17.75 -22.42 4.56
C SER A 60 -18.42 -21.07 4.84
N SER A 61 -18.26 -20.52 6.04
CA SER A 61 -18.69 -19.15 6.37
C SER A 61 -17.90 -18.04 5.65
N ARG A 62 -16.76 -18.39 5.03
CA ARG A 62 -15.78 -17.49 4.40
C ARG A 62 -15.24 -16.38 5.30
N ARG A 63 -15.37 -16.53 6.63
CA ARG A 63 -14.84 -15.59 7.64
C ARG A 63 -13.53 -16.04 8.26
N GLN A 64 -13.16 -17.30 8.09
CA GLN A 64 -11.95 -17.89 8.65
C GLN A 64 -11.08 -18.46 7.54
N TYR A 65 -9.79 -18.16 7.67
CA TYR A 65 -8.75 -18.56 6.72
C TYR A 65 -7.57 -19.16 7.48
N CYS A 66 -7.06 -20.27 6.98
CA CYS A 66 -5.78 -20.85 7.38
C CYS A 66 -4.88 -20.91 6.15
N ILE A 67 -3.65 -20.44 6.30
CA ILE A 67 -2.65 -20.46 5.23
C ILE A 67 -1.52 -21.37 5.66
N ILE A 68 -1.16 -22.31 4.79
CA ILE A 68 -0.08 -23.27 5.04
C ILE A 68 0.96 -23.09 3.94
N THR A 69 2.20 -22.75 4.33
CA THR A 69 3.31 -22.61 3.39
C THR A 69 4.38 -23.66 3.67
N PRO A 70 4.73 -24.51 2.69
CA PRO A 70 5.82 -25.47 2.79
C PRO A 70 7.17 -24.76 2.63
N GLY A 71 8.26 -25.40 3.08
CA GLY A 71 9.63 -24.96 2.85
C GLY A 71 9.99 -23.61 3.45
N PHE A 72 9.30 -23.19 4.52
CA PHE A 72 9.49 -21.89 5.16
C PHE A 72 10.95 -21.66 5.53
N LYS A 73 11.44 -20.46 5.22
CA LYS A 73 12.75 -19.99 5.62
C LYS A 73 12.60 -18.68 6.37
N GLU A 74 13.11 -18.66 7.60
CA GLU A 74 13.12 -17.46 8.43
C GLU A 74 13.88 -16.33 7.72
N GLY A 75 13.40 -15.08 7.87
CA GLY A 75 13.96 -13.90 7.21
C GLY A 75 13.56 -13.71 5.74
N ILE A 76 12.94 -14.70 5.09
CA ILE A 76 12.47 -14.57 3.71
C ILE A 76 11.00 -14.11 3.69
N LEU A 77 10.77 -12.82 3.42
CA LEU A 77 9.43 -12.21 3.34
C LEU A 77 8.50 -12.87 2.33
N GLU A 78 9.06 -13.52 1.32
CA GLU A 78 8.30 -14.20 0.29
C GLU A 78 7.36 -15.28 0.87
N PHE A 79 7.69 -15.88 2.01
CA PHE A 79 6.81 -16.85 2.67
C PHE A 79 5.67 -16.22 3.45
N HIS A 80 5.64 -14.91 3.67
CA HIS A 80 4.55 -14.20 4.35
C HIS A 80 3.57 -13.54 3.36
N LYS A 81 3.88 -13.54 2.06
CA LYS A 81 3.05 -12.87 1.04
C LYS A 81 1.61 -13.34 1.00
N PRO A 82 1.32 -14.66 1.02
CA PRO A 82 -0.05 -15.10 0.89
C PRO A 82 -0.93 -14.51 2.00
N GLY A 83 -0.42 -14.47 3.23
CA GLY A 83 -1.10 -13.85 4.37
C GLY A 83 -1.29 -12.35 4.20
N ILE A 84 -0.22 -11.62 3.86
CA ILE A 84 -0.28 -10.17 3.66
C ILE A 84 -1.27 -9.81 2.54
N ARG A 85 -1.26 -10.55 1.43
CA ARG A 85 -2.11 -10.26 0.28
C ARG A 85 -3.57 -10.65 0.53
N LEU A 86 -3.85 -11.71 1.28
CA LEU A 86 -5.21 -11.99 1.76
C LEU A 86 -5.70 -10.91 2.72
N ILE A 87 -4.86 -10.47 3.67
CA ILE A 87 -5.20 -9.34 4.56
C ILE A 87 -5.52 -8.09 3.73
N ARG A 88 -4.73 -7.81 2.69
CA ARG A 88 -5.00 -6.69 1.77
C ARG A 88 -6.37 -6.81 1.12
N GLU A 89 -6.72 -7.96 0.57
CA GLU A 89 -8.04 -8.14 -0.04
C GLU A 89 -9.15 -7.96 1.00
N ILE A 90 -9.02 -8.54 2.20
CA ILE A 90 -9.99 -8.34 3.30
C ILE A 90 -10.12 -6.86 3.68
N ALA A 91 -8.99 -6.19 3.92
CA ALA A 91 -8.96 -4.79 4.30
C ALA A 91 -9.57 -3.92 3.20
N PHE A 92 -9.24 -4.19 1.95
CA PHE A 92 -9.81 -3.50 0.80
C PHE A 92 -11.33 -3.56 0.82
N ARG A 93 -11.89 -4.76 0.88
CA ARG A 93 -13.33 -4.99 0.85
C ARG A 93 -14.02 -4.33 2.04
N ALA A 94 -13.42 -4.43 3.22
CA ALA A 94 -13.92 -3.77 4.42
C ALA A 94 -13.94 -2.24 4.25
N TYR A 95 -12.89 -1.65 3.70
CA TYR A 95 -12.80 -0.19 3.50
C TYR A 95 -13.69 0.32 2.37
N GLN A 96 -13.84 -0.43 1.27
CA GLN A 96 -14.77 -0.10 0.19
C GLN A 96 -16.22 -0.03 0.72
N SER A 97 -16.61 -0.95 1.60
CA SER A 97 -17.96 -0.97 2.19
C SER A 97 -18.32 0.29 2.99
N VAL A 98 -17.31 1.07 3.38
CA VAL A 98 -17.46 2.35 4.08
C VAL A 98 -16.89 3.52 3.28
N ARG A 99 -16.91 3.38 1.94
CA ARG A 99 -16.60 4.38 0.91
C ARG A 99 -15.17 4.90 0.91
N TYR A 100 -14.19 4.05 1.21
CA TYR A 100 -12.80 4.36 0.90
C TYR A 100 -12.39 3.76 -0.44
N PHE A 101 -11.59 4.51 -1.19
CA PHE A 101 -11.14 4.11 -2.52
C PHE A 101 -9.62 4.19 -2.64
N PRO A 102 -9.00 3.26 -3.39
CA PRO A 102 -7.55 3.20 -3.50
C PRO A 102 -7.04 4.22 -4.52
N LEU A 103 -6.06 5.02 -4.09
CA LEU A 103 -5.34 5.95 -4.92
C LEU A 103 -3.85 5.58 -4.91
N HIS A 104 -3.20 5.62 -6.08
CA HIS A 104 -1.75 5.48 -6.18
C HIS A 104 -1.06 6.74 -5.65
N ALA A 105 -0.92 6.80 -4.33
CA ALA A 105 -0.52 7.97 -3.59
C ALA A 105 0.27 7.61 -2.32
N SER A 106 1.09 8.56 -1.88
CA SER A 106 1.78 8.52 -0.59
C SER A 106 1.10 9.47 0.38
N VAL A 107 1.18 9.21 1.68
CA VAL A 107 0.56 10.04 2.72
C VAL A 107 1.55 10.29 3.84
N ALA A 108 1.72 11.55 4.22
CA ALA A 108 2.49 11.96 5.39
C ALA A 108 1.91 13.22 6.03
N GLY A 109 2.34 13.53 7.24
CA GLY A 109 1.92 14.73 7.95
C GLY A 109 3.00 15.29 8.88
N THR A 110 2.75 16.49 9.39
CA THR A 110 3.66 17.27 10.24
C THR A 110 3.14 17.45 11.66
N GLY A 111 2.21 16.58 12.10
CA GLY A 111 1.44 16.69 13.34
C GLY A 111 0.20 17.56 13.19
N SER A 112 0.35 18.76 12.63
CA SER A 112 -0.75 19.73 12.45
C SER A 112 -1.39 19.72 11.05
N ARG A 113 -0.69 19.16 10.05
CA ARG A 113 -1.14 19.12 8.64
C ARG A 113 -0.82 17.77 8.03
N GLY A 114 -1.71 17.25 7.21
CA GLY A 114 -1.47 16.08 6.38
C GLY A 114 -1.47 16.39 4.89
N PHE A 115 -0.70 15.61 4.16
CA PHE A 115 -0.44 15.78 2.75
C PHE A 115 -0.67 14.46 2.02
N LEU A 116 -1.44 14.52 0.93
CA LEU A 116 -1.62 13.43 -0.01
C LEU A 116 -0.76 13.71 -1.24
N PHE A 117 0.26 12.89 -1.49
CA PHE A 117 1.15 13.03 -2.63
C PHE A 117 0.69 12.11 -3.76
N VAL A 118 0.30 12.67 -4.90
CA VAL A 118 -0.36 11.97 -6.01
C VAL A 118 0.41 12.20 -7.31
N GLY A 119 0.53 11.18 -8.16
CA GLY A 119 1.22 11.29 -9.43
C GLY A 119 1.84 9.97 -9.88
N ASP A 120 2.52 10.00 -11.02
CA ASP A 120 3.03 8.78 -11.64
C ASP A 120 4.14 8.08 -10.86
N SER A 121 4.49 6.87 -11.31
CA SER A 121 5.66 6.16 -10.80
C SER A 121 6.92 7.00 -11.08
N GLY A 122 7.71 7.27 -10.04
CA GLY A 122 8.94 8.07 -10.15
C GLY A 122 8.75 9.57 -9.93
N ALA A 123 7.51 10.05 -9.81
CA ALA A 123 7.20 11.47 -9.56
C ALA A 123 7.77 12.03 -8.23
N GLY A 124 8.13 11.15 -7.30
CA GLY A 124 8.73 11.50 -6.02
C GLY A 124 7.79 11.46 -4.81
N LYS A 125 6.59 10.89 -4.96
CA LYS A 125 5.57 10.79 -3.89
C LYS A 125 6.12 10.23 -2.58
N THR A 126 6.73 9.04 -2.64
CA THR A 126 7.30 8.36 -1.47
C THR A 126 8.46 9.16 -0.88
N THR A 127 9.29 9.77 -1.72
CA THR A 127 10.40 10.61 -1.29
C THR A 127 9.90 11.81 -0.50
N LEU A 128 8.94 12.57 -1.01
CA LEU A 128 8.39 13.72 -0.29
C LEU A 128 7.67 13.31 0.98
N ALA A 129 6.85 12.25 0.95
CA ALA A 129 6.18 11.74 2.14
C ALA A 129 7.19 11.39 3.24
N ALA A 130 8.27 10.69 2.89
CA ALA A 130 9.33 10.34 3.84
C ALA A 130 10.06 11.59 4.36
N VAL A 131 10.51 12.49 3.49
CA VAL A 131 11.28 13.68 3.88
C VAL A 131 10.42 14.64 4.72
N VAL A 132 9.17 14.91 4.33
CA VAL A 132 8.24 15.75 5.12
C VAL A 132 8.03 15.17 6.52
N SER A 133 7.83 13.85 6.61
CA SER A 133 7.67 13.20 7.91
C SER A 133 8.95 13.23 8.76
N ALA A 134 10.13 13.11 8.14
CA ALA A 134 11.41 13.14 8.86
C ALA A 134 11.75 14.54 9.38
N MET A 135 11.44 15.58 8.60
CA MET A 135 11.75 16.97 8.93
C MET A 135 10.79 17.61 9.95
N ALA A 136 9.59 17.05 10.12
CA ALA A 136 8.59 17.64 11.01
C ALA A 136 8.73 17.20 12.47
N ASN A 137 8.57 18.14 13.41
CA ASN A 137 8.63 17.88 14.86
C ASN A 137 7.72 16.74 15.32
N GLU A 138 6.53 16.61 14.75
CA GLU A 138 5.58 15.54 15.02
C GLU A 138 5.21 14.79 13.72
N GLY A 139 6.23 14.53 12.90
CA GLY A 139 6.03 13.92 11.60
C GLY A 139 5.46 12.51 11.64
N VAL A 140 4.51 12.25 10.74
CA VAL A 140 3.84 10.95 10.58
C VAL A 140 3.96 10.51 9.14
N PHE A 141 4.38 9.26 8.93
CA PHE A 141 4.33 8.59 7.63
C PHE A 141 3.19 7.57 7.64
N VAL A 142 2.29 7.61 6.65
CA VAL A 142 1.11 6.72 6.63
C VAL A 142 1.12 5.76 5.45
N SER A 143 1.52 6.22 4.27
CA SER A 143 1.60 5.34 3.10
C SER A 143 2.71 5.75 2.13
N SER A 144 3.33 4.75 1.51
CA SER A 144 4.35 4.93 0.48
C SER A 144 3.81 4.91 -0.94
N ASP A 145 2.77 4.13 -1.23
CA ASP A 145 2.41 3.75 -2.61
C ASP A 145 0.91 3.75 -2.87
N ILE A 146 0.11 3.27 -1.92
CA ILE A 146 -1.35 3.20 -2.06
C ILE A 146 -1.98 3.81 -0.82
N ALA A 147 -2.83 4.81 -1.02
CA ALA A 147 -3.63 5.40 0.03
C ALA A 147 -5.09 5.05 -0.21
N LEU A 148 -5.80 4.64 0.84
CA LEU A 148 -7.25 4.56 0.81
C LEU A 148 -7.79 5.93 1.21
N ILE A 149 -8.51 6.60 0.31
CA ILE A 149 -9.03 7.95 0.53
C ILE A 149 -10.54 7.95 0.65
N ARG A 150 -11.07 8.87 1.46
CA ARG A 150 -12.50 9.14 1.56
C ARG A 150 -12.73 10.62 1.83
N HIS A 151 -13.78 11.16 1.23
CA HIS A 151 -14.34 12.44 1.64
C HIS A 151 -15.63 12.19 2.42
N ASP A 152 -15.72 12.67 3.67
CA ASP A 152 -16.87 12.41 4.55
C ASP A 152 -17.81 13.63 4.71
N GLY A 153 -17.65 14.64 3.86
CA GLY A 153 -18.40 15.89 3.91
C GLY A 153 -17.80 16.94 4.85
N LYS A 154 -16.89 16.55 5.77
CA LYS A 154 -16.19 17.48 6.66
C LYS A 154 -14.73 17.68 6.26
N GLY A 155 -14.14 16.67 5.65
CA GLY A 155 -12.78 16.75 5.14
C GLY A 155 -12.38 15.51 4.36
N VAL A 156 -11.09 15.43 4.07
CA VAL A 156 -10.49 14.31 3.38
C VAL A 156 -9.70 13.47 4.38
N ASP A 157 -10.01 12.19 4.47
CA ASP A 157 -9.30 11.23 5.32
C ASP A 157 -8.54 10.24 4.44
N ALA A 158 -7.30 9.92 4.84
CA ALA A 158 -6.46 8.95 4.16
C ALA A 158 -5.97 7.88 5.13
N ILE A 159 -6.05 6.63 4.69
CA ILE A 159 -5.61 5.44 5.43
C ILE A 159 -4.46 4.77 4.68
N GLY A 160 -3.46 4.34 5.44
CA GLY A 160 -2.33 3.58 4.95
C GLY A 160 -2.75 2.19 4.47
N TRP A 161 -2.32 1.82 3.27
CA TRP A 161 -2.53 0.49 2.75
C TRP A 161 -1.60 -0.53 3.43
N PRO A 162 -2.06 -1.74 3.80
CA PRO A 162 -1.20 -2.79 4.36
C PRO A 162 -0.25 -3.37 3.29
N GLY A 163 0.80 -2.61 2.96
CA GLY A 163 1.77 -2.87 1.89
C GLY A 163 2.82 -3.93 2.20
N GLY A 164 2.81 -4.57 3.37
CA GLY A 164 3.80 -5.60 3.75
C GLY A 164 5.25 -5.08 3.95
N GLY A 165 5.53 -3.85 3.54
CA GLY A 165 6.77 -3.12 3.72
C GLY A 165 6.72 -1.79 2.96
N ILE A 166 7.70 -0.94 3.23
CA ILE A 166 7.88 0.37 2.63
C ILE A 166 9.07 0.27 1.66
N SER A 167 8.82 0.50 0.38
CA SER A 167 9.88 0.45 -0.64
C SER A 167 10.61 1.80 -0.71
N VAL A 168 11.89 1.81 -0.37
CA VAL A 168 12.72 3.02 -0.31
C VAL A 168 13.83 2.92 -1.35
N GLY A 169 13.93 3.92 -2.23
CA GLY A 169 15.01 4.00 -3.23
C GLY A 169 16.26 4.67 -2.68
N THR A 170 17.40 4.45 -3.33
CA THR A 170 18.67 5.12 -3.00
C THR A 170 18.53 6.64 -2.95
N GLY A 171 17.92 7.25 -3.98
CA GLY A 171 17.70 8.70 -4.00
C GLY A 171 16.81 9.22 -2.86
N THR A 172 15.86 8.41 -2.38
CA THR A 172 15.09 8.76 -1.16
C THR A 172 15.98 8.75 0.08
N LEU A 173 16.84 7.73 0.23
CA LEU A 173 17.79 7.66 1.33
C LEU A 173 18.77 8.82 1.32
N ASP A 174 19.26 9.24 0.15
CA ASP A 174 20.19 10.37 0.04
C ASP A 174 19.53 11.69 0.47
N CYS A 175 18.27 11.92 0.08
CA CYS A 175 17.48 13.06 0.56
C CYS A 175 17.28 13.02 2.08
N LEU A 176 17.06 11.83 2.65
CA LEU A 176 16.86 11.64 4.09
C LEU A 176 18.16 11.89 4.88
N ARG A 177 19.30 11.40 4.38
CA ARG A 177 20.63 11.66 4.98
C ARG A 177 20.98 13.15 5.00
N ALA A 178 20.52 13.90 4.01
CA ALA A 178 20.71 15.34 3.94
C ALA A 178 19.79 16.13 4.88
N THR A 179 18.76 15.50 5.46
CA THR A 179 17.72 16.18 6.26
C THR A 179 17.68 15.76 7.72
N VAL A 180 17.99 14.50 8.02
CA VAL A 180 18.04 13.97 9.38
C VAL A 180 19.29 13.12 9.56
N SER A 181 19.78 13.03 10.80
CA SER A 181 20.85 12.10 11.15
C SER A 181 20.34 10.66 11.06
N VAL A 182 20.43 10.08 9.86
CA VAL A 182 20.17 8.66 9.65
C VAL A 182 21.34 7.86 10.25
N PRO A 183 21.10 6.91 11.18
CA PRO A 183 22.18 6.10 11.74
C PRO A 183 23.00 5.41 10.65
N GLN A 184 24.33 5.49 10.74
CA GLN A 184 25.29 4.77 9.88
C GLN A 184 25.95 3.62 10.67
N PRO A 185 26.28 2.46 10.08
CA PRO A 185 25.77 1.87 8.85
C PRO A 185 24.80 0.70 9.16
N GLU A 186 23.92 0.43 8.20
CA GLU A 186 23.37 -0.90 7.88
C GLU A 186 23.30 -1.88 9.05
N LYS A 187 22.43 -1.64 10.04
CA LYS A 187 21.72 -2.78 10.61
C LYS A 187 20.87 -3.35 9.48
N VAL A 188 21.51 -4.09 8.58
CA VAL A 188 21.06 -5.39 8.10
C VAL A 188 19.53 -5.43 8.00
N PHE A 189 18.94 -4.52 7.21
CA PHE A 189 17.53 -4.58 6.84
C PHE A 189 17.47 -5.63 5.72
N LEU A 190 17.69 -6.89 6.13
CA LEU A 190 17.88 -8.08 5.30
C LEU A 190 16.54 -8.58 4.83
N HIS A 191 15.98 -7.93 3.82
CA HIS A 191 15.06 -8.62 2.94
C HIS A 191 15.61 -8.49 1.53
N GLU A 192 16.25 -9.57 1.06
CA GLU A 192 16.86 -9.66 -0.27
C GLU A 192 15.84 -9.31 -1.37
N GLU A 193 16.37 -8.78 -2.48
CA GLU A 193 15.75 -8.05 -3.58
C GLU A 193 14.55 -8.71 -4.28
N GLY A 194 14.10 -9.90 -3.88
CA GLY A 194 13.03 -10.67 -4.55
C GLY A 194 11.71 -9.91 -4.73
N TYR A 195 11.52 -8.83 -3.97
CA TYR A 195 10.29 -8.05 -3.94
C TYR A 195 10.35 -6.64 -4.56
N VAL A 196 11.53 -6.16 -4.91
CA VAL A 196 11.75 -4.73 -5.02
C VAL A 196 12.39 -4.42 -6.36
N LYS A 197 11.86 -3.42 -7.08
CA LYS A 197 12.50 -2.92 -8.31
C LYS A 197 13.98 -2.67 -8.02
N LYS A 198 14.87 -3.17 -8.90
CA LYS A 198 16.32 -3.00 -8.81
C LYS A 198 16.69 -1.59 -8.35
N GLY A 199 17.49 -1.49 -7.29
CA GLY A 199 17.90 -0.20 -6.70
C GLY A 199 16.95 0.38 -5.62
N LYS A 200 15.95 -0.37 -5.18
CA LYS A 200 15.16 -0.05 -3.98
C LYS A 200 15.34 -1.14 -2.91
N ARG A 201 15.14 -0.78 -1.65
CA ARG A 201 15.14 -1.68 -0.48
C ARG A 201 13.72 -1.76 0.09
N LEU A 202 13.33 -2.91 0.65
CA LEU A 202 12.08 -3.04 1.41
C LEU A 202 12.42 -2.97 2.88
N VAL A 203 11.75 -2.08 3.61
CA VAL A 203 11.87 -2.00 5.07
C VAL A 203 10.50 -2.18 5.71
N THR A 204 10.44 -2.81 6.87
CA THR A 204 9.22 -2.90 7.66
C THR A 204 8.86 -1.51 8.22
N PRO A 205 7.59 -1.29 8.63
CA PRO A 205 7.19 -0.07 9.33
C PRO A 205 8.07 0.26 10.56
N THR A 206 8.45 -0.76 11.33
CA THR A 206 9.31 -0.60 12.51
C THR A 206 10.70 -0.13 12.10
N GLU A 207 11.31 -0.81 11.13
CA GLU A 207 12.64 -0.44 10.61
C GLU A 207 12.65 0.98 10.01
N PHE A 208 11.60 1.35 9.28
CA PHE A 208 11.45 2.71 8.75
C PHE A 208 11.34 3.75 9.87
N SER A 209 10.57 3.44 10.92
CA SER A 209 10.39 4.30 12.08
C SER A 209 11.71 4.52 12.83
N GLU A 210 12.43 3.43 13.10
CA GLU A 210 13.74 3.46 13.77
C GLU A 210 14.81 4.18 12.94
N MET A 211 14.83 3.95 11.63
CA MET A 211 15.78 4.55 10.72
C MET A 211 15.65 6.08 10.65
N LEU A 212 14.42 6.59 10.73
CA LEU A 212 14.13 8.01 10.45
C LEU A 212 13.67 8.81 11.68
N GLY A 213 13.43 8.15 12.82
CA GLY A 213 12.81 8.81 13.99
C GLY A 213 11.41 9.36 13.68
N VAL A 214 10.69 8.67 12.80
CA VAL A 214 9.35 9.04 12.30
C VAL A 214 8.32 8.08 12.84
N ARG A 215 7.13 8.59 13.21
CA ARG A 215 6.00 7.74 13.55
C ARG A 215 5.38 7.17 12.28
N VAL A 216 5.25 5.84 12.18
CA VAL A 216 4.41 5.24 11.14
C VAL A 216 2.96 5.17 11.65
N GLY A 217 2.07 5.92 11.03
CA GLY A 217 0.66 6.00 11.36
C GLY A 217 -0.21 5.13 10.44
N VAL A 218 -1.46 4.93 10.85
CA VAL A 218 -2.47 4.19 10.05
C VAL A 218 -3.39 5.14 9.28
N ARG A 219 -3.61 6.36 9.80
CA ARG A 219 -4.57 7.33 9.28
C ARG A 219 -4.01 8.75 9.39
N GLN A 220 -4.40 9.62 8.46
CA GLN A 220 -4.08 11.05 8.46
C GLN A 220 -5.21 11.84 7.77
N SER A 221 -5.66 12.94 8.39
CA SER A 221 -6.48 13.94 7.70
C SER A 221 -5.63 14.66 6.65
N VAL A 222 -6.17 14.87 5.47
CA VAL A 222 -5.47 15.53 4.36
C VAL A 222 -5.90 16.99 4.32
N ASP A 223 -4.92 17.89 4.41
CA ASP A 223 -5.11 19.34 4.35
C ASP A 223 -4.67 19.91 2.99
N ALA A 224 -3.86 19.16 2.23
CA ALA A 224 -3.49 19.52 0.86
C ALA A 224 -3.15 18.30 0.01
N ILE A 225 -3.44 18.40 -1.29
CA ILE A 225 -3.02 17.43 -2.30
C ILE A 225 -1.81 18.01 -3.04
N VAL A 226 -0.75 17.22 -3.16
CA VAL A 226 0.51 17.63 -3.78
C VAL A 226 0.80 16.71 -4.96
N PHE A 227 1.05 17.29 -6.12
CA PHE A 227 1.43 16.61 -7.35
C PHE A 227 2.92 16.87 -7.62
N PRO A 228 3.82 15.97 -7.20
CA PRO A 228 5.24 16.25 -7.26
C PRO A 228 5.87 15.88 -8.60
N LYS A 229 6.93 16.61 -8.93
CA LYS A 229 7.90 16.26 -9.95
C LYS A 229 9.29 16.60 -9.42
N ILE A 230 9.89 15.65 -8.71
CA ILE A 230 11.18 15.91 -8.07
C ILE A 230 12.33 15.97 -9.09
N THR A 231 13.20 16.95 -8.93
CA THR A 231 14.44 17.11 -9.69
C THR A 231 15.58 17.36 -8.69
N PRO A 232 16.21 16.28 -8.17
CA PRO A 232 17.21 16.38 -7.10
C PRO A 232 18.45 17.22 -7.43
N GLU A 233 18.73 17.45 -8.70
CA GLU A 233 19.88 18.25 -9.17
C GLU A 233 19.62 19.76 -9.13
N GLU A 234 18.37 20.18 -8.98
CA GLU A 234 18.03 21.61 -8.84
C GLU A 234 18.20 22.04 -7.38
N GLU A 235 18.59 23.30 -7.12
CA GLU A 235 18.64 23.83 -5.75
C GLU A 235 17.32 24.50 -5.33
N SER A 236 16.49 24.86 -6.31
CA SER A 236 15.25 25.61 -6.11
C SER A 236 14.02 24.73 -6.27
N PHE A 237 12.84 25.31 -6.00
CA PHE A 237 11.57 24.67 -6.31
C PHE A 237 10.56 25.69 -6.82
N GLN A 238 9.57 25.19 -7.55
CA GLN A 238 8.41 25.91 -8.02
C GLN A 238 7.15 25.28 -7.42
N ILE A 239 6.18 26.13 -7.08
CA ILE A 239 4.88 25.71 -6.58
C ILE A 239 3.80 26.48 -7.33
N GLU A 240 2.82 25.74 -7.85
CA GLU A 240 1.65 26.28 -8.54
C GLU A 240 0.40 25.75 -7.86
N ARG A 241 -0.53 26.64 -7.50
CA ARG A 241 -1.84 26.23 -7.01
C ARG A 241 -2.71 25.80 -8.19
N LEU A 242 -3.25 24.59 -8.12
CA LEU A 242 -4.13 24.04 -9.15
C LEU A 242 -5.60 24.38 -8.88
N SER A 243 -6.39 24.44 -9.95
CA SER A 243 -7.85 24.43 -9.83
C SER A 243 -8.35 23.05 -9.39
N SER A 244 -9.56 22.98 -8.84
CA SER A 244 -10.23 21.73 -8.47
C SER A 244 -10.35 20.76 -9.65
N GLU A 245 -10.64 21.29 -10.85
CA GLU A 245 -10.81 20.50 -12.07
C GLU A 245 -9.49 19.87 -12.50
N ARG A 246 -8.40 20.64 -12.46
CA ARG A 246 -7.08 20.14 -12.83
C ARG A 246 -6.56 19.12 -11.81
N ALA A 247 -6.79 19.36 -10.53
CA ALA A 247 -6.45 18.42 -9.47
C ALA A 247 -7.23 17.10 -9.60
N PHE A 248 -8.53 17.18 -9.92
CA PHE A 248 -9.36 16.01 -10.19
C PHE A 248 -8.82 15.21 -11.37
N GLU A 249 -8.55 15.85 -12.51
CA GLU A 249 -8.02 15.18 -13.72
C GLU A 249 -6.73 14.40 -13.43
N LEU A 250 -5.79 15.04 -12.71
CA LEU A 250 -4.53 14.40 -12.34
C LEU A 250 -4.75 13.25 -11.35
N ALA A 251 -5.58 13.44 -10.34
CA ALA A 251 -5.82 12.42 -9.33
C ALA A 251 -6.64 11.23 -9.85
N SER A 252 -7.63 11.46 -10.72
CA SER A 252 -8.49 10.40 -11.26
C SER A 252 -7.68 9.42 -12.12
N SER A 253 -6.63 9.89 -12.79
CA SER A 253 -5.67 9.03 -13.50
C SER A 253 -4.91 8.05 -12.59
N GLN A 254 -4.85 8.36 -11.29
CA GLN A 254 -4.17 7.56 -10.27
C GLN A 254 -5.14 6.72 -9.44
N LEU A 255 -6.45 6.82 -9.71
CA LEU A 255 -7.45 5.98 -9.07
C LEU A 255 -7.18 4.55 -9.49
N ARG A 256 -7.02 3.67 -8.50
CA ARG A 256 -6.83 2.26 -8.77
C ARG A 256 -8.21 1.66 -8.91
N ASP A 257 -8.44 0.98 -10.03
CA ASP A 257 -9.67 0.21 -10.17
C ASP A 257 -9.71 -0.86 -9.08
N SER A 258 -10.88 -0.98 -8.47
CA SER A 258 -11.25 -2.00 -7.52
C SER A 258 -11.20 -3.42 -8.11
N ILE A 259 -11.12 -3.53 -9.44
CA ILE A 259 -10.92 -4.76 -10.22
C ILE A 259 -9.43 -5.03 -10.51
N SER A 260 -8.52 -4.06 -10.34
CA SER A 260 -7.14 -4.23 -10.81
C SER A 260 -6.45 -5.47 -10.20
N ASP A 261 -5.71 -6.21 -11.04
CA ASP A 261 -5.01 -7.47 -10.73
C ASP A 261 -4.05 -7.38 -9.53
N THR A 262 -3.74 -6.17 -9.06
CA THR A 262 -2.83 -5.98 -7.93
C THR A 262 -3.46 -6.31 -6.58
N TYR A 263 -4.80 -6.39 -6.50
CA TYR A 263 -5.55 -6.51 -5.24
C TYR A 263 -6.46 -7.72 -5.12
N ARG A 264 -6.88 -8.27 -6.25
CA ARG A 264 -7.84 -9.38 -6.26
C ARG A 264 -7.08 -10.68 -6.04
N TYR A 265 -7.55 -11.45 -5.07
CA TYR A 265 -7.22 -12.87 -4.90
C TYR A 265 -8.43 -13.71 -5.32
N GLY A 266 -9.63 -13.09 -5.36
CA GLY A 266 -10.88 -13.77 -5.66
C GLY A 266 -11.36 -14.63 -4.49
N LEU A 267 -10.77 -14.45 -3.31
CA LEU A 267 -11.00 -15.28 -2.12
C LEU A 267 -11.83 -14.57 -1.06
N VAL A 268 -12.03 -13.26 -1.20
CA VAL A 268 -12.93 -12.46 -0.37
C VAL A 268 -14.07 -11.98 -1.24
N ASP A 269 -15.28 -12.33 -0.81
CA ASP A 269 -16.50 -11.98 -1.52
C ASP A 269 -16.70 -10.47 -1.54
N PHE A 270 -17.26 -9.98 -2.65
CA PHE A 270 -17.79 -8.63 -2.71
C PHE A 270 -19.07 -8.60 -1.88
N ILE A 271 -19.22 -7.56 -1.06
CA ILE A 271 -20.57 -7.14 -0.68
C ILE A 271 -21.23 -6.74 -2.00
N GLU A 272 -22.46 -7.20 -2.24
CA GLU A 272 -23.21 -7.21 -3.52
C GLU A 272 -23.44 -5.81 -4.16
N GLU A 273 -22.40 -5.01 -4.31
CA GLU A 273 -22.42 -3.72 -4.97
C GLU A 273 -21.87 -3.89 -6.38
N ASP A 274 -22.63 -3.37 -7.35
CA ASP A 274 -22.20 -3.26 -8.73
C ASP A 274 -20.90 -2.45 -8.80
N MET A 275 -19.87 -3.02 -9.42
CA MET A 275 -18.55 -2.39 -9.54
C MET A 275 -18.61 -1.05 -10.27
N GLU A 276 -19.56 -0.89 -11.20
CA GLU A 276 -19.80 0.38 -11.89
C GLU A 276 -20.29 1.45 -10.90
N ILE A 277 -21.15 1.07 -9.96
CA ILE A 277 -21.61 1.96 -8.89
C ILE A 277 -20.44 2.31 -7.96
N VAL A 278 -19.64 1.33 -7.54
CA VAL A 278 -18.47 1.56 -6.67
C VAL A 278 -17.49 2.54 -7.31
N ASN A 279 -17.14 2.34 -8.58
CA ASN A 279 -16.21 3.20 -9.31
C ASN A 279 -16.81 4.60 -9.56
N THR A 280 -18.12 4.71 -9.82
CA THR A 280 -18.82 5.99 -9.93
C THR A 280 -18.77 6.78 -8.61
N LEU A 281 -19.03 6.11 -7.48
CA LEU A 281 -18.96 6.72 -6.15
C LEU A 281 -17.53 7.14 -5.80
N ALA A 282 -16.52 6.37 -6.23
CA ALA A 282 -15.11 6.71 -6.05
C ALA A 282 -14.73 8.02 -6.73
N LEU A 283 -15.16 8.19 -7.99
CA LEU A 283 -14.92 9.41 -8.76
C LEU A 283 -15.63 10.61 -8.14
N ALA A 284 -16.87 10.43 -7.68
CA ALA A 284 -17.62 11.49 -7.00
C ALA A 284 -16.93 11.94 -5.69
N ASP A 285 -16.48 11.00 -4.86
CA ASP A 285 -15.78 11.32 -3.62
C ASP A 285 -14.40 11.93 -3.88
N LEU A 286 -13.70 11.52 -4.95
CA LEU A 286 -12.45 12.14 -5.37
C LEU A 286 -12.66 13.58 -5.84
N ALA A 287 -13.69 13.86 -6.63
CA ALA A 287 -14.04 15.22 -7.06
C ALA A 287 -14.38 16.12 -5.86
N ALA A 288 -15.11 15.58 -4.88
CA ALA A 288 -15.38 16.28 -3.62
C ALA A 288 -14.09 16.55 -2.84
N ALA A 289 -13.19 15.56 -2.74
CA ALA A 289 -11.91 15.72 -2.06
C ALA A 289 -11.03 16.81 -2.70
N THR A 290 -10.88 16.81 -4.03
CA THR A 290 -10.06 17.81 -4.75
C THR A 290 -10.66 19.21 -4.73
N SER A 291 -11.95 19.34 -4.40
CA SER A 291 -12.62 20.62 -4.19
C SER A 291 -12.53 21.10 -2.74
N ALA A 292 -12.47 20.18 -1.77
CA ALA A 292 -12.48 20.48 -0.35
C ALA A 292 -11.13 20.96 0.19
N VAL A 293 -10.03 20.54 -0.41
CA VAL A 293 -8.66 20.89 0.05
C VAL A 293 -7.85 21.51 -1.09
N PRO A 294 -6.93 22.44 -0.78
CA PRO A 294 -6.06 23.02 -1.79
C PRO A 294 -5.16 21.96 -2.45
N ALA A 295 -4.93 22.12 -3.74
CA ALA A 295 -4.07 21.27 -4.54
C ALA A 295 -2.91 22.06 -5.15
N TYR A 296 -1.73 21.45 -5.21
CA TYR A 296 -0.50 22.09 -5.69
C TYR A 296 0.29 21.18 -6.62
N ALA A 297 0.74 21.71 -7.75
CA ALA A 297 1.84 21.12 -8.51
C ALA A 297 3.16 21.65 -7.95
N VAL A 298 4.10 20.75 -7.67
CA VAL A 298 5.43 21.12 -7.15
C VAL A 298 6.52 20.48 -7.99
N GLN A 299 7.54 21.26 -8.36
CA GLN A 299 8.70 20.79 -9.09
C GLN A 299 9.98 21.33 -8.44
N GLY A 300 11.06 20.54 -8.42
CA GLY A 300 12.36 20.97 -7.89
C GLY A 300 12.97 20.03 -6.86
N HIS A 301 13.88 20.58 -6.06
CA HIS A 301 14.60 19.81 -5.03
C HIS A 301 13.64 19.27 -3.96
N PRO A 302 13.65 17.96 -3.66
CA PRO A 302 12.70 17.36 -2.71
C PRO A 302 12.83 17.94 -1.29
N VAL A 303 14.04 18.26 -0.84
CA VAL A 303 14.26 18.87 0.48
C VAL A 303 13.76 20.31 0.53
N ALA A 304 13.90 21.08 -0.56
CA ALA A 304 13.42 22.47 -0.58
C ALA A 304 11.89 22.51 -0.55
N ILE A 305 11.24 21.63 -1.34
CA ILE A 305 9.80 21.42 -1.31
C ILE A 305 9.35 21.00 0.10
N ALA A 306 10.00 20.01 0.72
CA ALA A 306 9.63 19.54 2.05
C ALA A 306 9.76 20.63 3.12
N ARG A 307 10.84 21.43 3.09
CA ARG A 307 11.00 22.60 3.99
C ARG A 307 9.82 23.57 3.87
N HIS A 308 9.40 23.87 2.65
CA HIS A 308 8.25 24.73 2.41
C HIS A 308 6.95 24.14 2.99
N LEU A 309 6.71 22.84 2.77
CA LEU A 309 5.51 22.15 3.28
C LEU A 309 5.48 22.06 4.81
N VAL A 310 6.62 21.80 5.45
CA VAL A 310 6.75 21.75 6.91
C VAL A 310 6.60 23.14 7.53
N GLY A 311 7.13 24.18 6.87
CA GLY A 311 7.19 25.55 7.39
C GLY A 311 8.36 25.75 8.37
N GLU A 312 8.45 26.94 8.97
CA GLU A 312 9.58 27.35 9.84
C GLU A 312 9.79 26.49 11.10
N ARG A 313 8.85 25.59 11.43
CA ARG A 313 8.94 24.66 12.58
C ARG A 313 9.51 23.30 12.20
N ALA A 314 10.56 23.28 11.36
CA ALA A 314 11.30 22.05 11.07
C ALA A 314 12.20 21.66 12.26
N ARG A 315 12.48 20.36 12.41
CA ARG A 315 13.39 19.78 13.41
C ARG A 315 14.83 20.25 13.23
#